data_AF-A0A924MLW9-F1
#
_entry.id   AF-A0A924MLW9-F1
#
_cell.length_a   1.000
_cell.length_b   1.000
_cell.length_c   1.000
_cell.angle_alpha   90.00
_cell.angle_beta   90.00
_cell.angle_gamma   90.00
#
_symmetry.space_group_name_H-M   'P 1'
#
loop_
_entity.id
_entity.type
_entity.pdbx_description
1 polymer ?
#
loop_
_entity_poly.entity_id
_entity_poly.type
_entity_poly.pdbx_seq_one_letter_code
_entity_poly.pdbx_strand_id
1 'polypeptide(L)'
;MTTDITKSTSWLQAGNDADRLAGLAAQVLELAAARGATQAEVSISEDSGLAVNVRMGEVETVERTRDRGVSLTVYFGQRKASASTADLQQSSLVATVEQACAIAKFTEADPAAGLADADLMARESADFDQW
;
A
#
# COMPACT_ATOMS: atom_id res chain seq x y z
N MET A 1 -17.00 -18.14 -25.61
CA MET A 1 -18.14 -17.92 -24.70
C MET A 1 -17.58 -18.11 -23.30
N THR A 2 -17.12 -17.02 -22.68
CA THR A 2 -16.48 -17.02 -21.36
C THR A 2 -17.59 -16.96 -20.33
N THR A 3 -17.77 -18.03 -19.55
CA THR A 3 -18.78 -18.08 -18.49
C THR A 3 -18.12 -17.66 -17.19
N ASP A 4 -18.31 -16.40 -16.81
CA ASP A 4 -17.94 -15.87 -15.50
C ASP A 4 -18.81 -16.48 -14.39
N ILE A 5 -18.19 -17.23 -13.48
CA ILE A 5 -18.81 -17.70 -12.24
C ILE A 5 -18.00 -17.10 -11.08
N THR A 6 -18.28 -15.85 -10.72
CA THR A 6 -17.87 -15.28 -9.43
C THR A 6 -18.91 -14.25 -9.00
N LYS A 7 -19.98 -14.69 -8.34
CA LYS A 7 -20.97 -13.79 -7.71
C LYS A 7 -21.37 -14.32 -6.34
N SER A 8 -20.81 -13.72 -5.29
CA SER A 8 -21.56 -13.18 -4.12
C SER A 8 -20.73 -13.01 -2.84
N THR A 9 -19.56 -13.65 -2.71
CA THR A 9 -18.73 -13.57 -1.47
C THR A 9 -17.75 -12.40 -1.42
N SER A 10 -17.47 -11.73 -2.55
CA SER A 10 -16.29 -10.82 -2.68
C SER A 10 -16.39 -9.48 -1.95
N TRP A 11 -17.58 -8.90 -1.79
CA TRP A 11 -17.72 -7.52 -1.31
C TRP A 11 -17.54 -7.36 0.21
N LEU A 12 -18.02 -8.32 1.00
CA LEU A 12 -17.83 -8.33 2.46
C LEU A 12 -16.36 -8.61 2.84
N GLN A 13 -15.69 -9.44 2.03
CA GLN A 13 -14.29 -9.78 2.22
C GLN A 13 -13.37 -8.61 1.87
N ALA A 14 -13.66 -7.90 0.77
CA ALA A 14 -12.96 -6.68 0.37
C ALA A 14 -13.06 -5.56 1.43
N GLY A 15 -14.23 -5.37 2.06
CA GLY A 15 -14.40 -4.39 3.13
C GLY A 15 -13.54 -4.70 4.37
N ASN A 16 -13.54 -5.96 4.81
CA ASN A 16 -12.76 -6.39 5.97
C ASN A 16 -11.23 -6.35 5.72
N ASP A 17 -10.81 -6.62 4.49
CA ASP A 17 -9.40 -6.47 4.10
C ASP A 17 -8.97 -4.99 4.05
N ALA A 18 -9.79 -4.10 3.51
CA ALA A 18 -9.51 -2.67 3.48
C ALA A 18 -9.34 -2.10 4.91
N ASP A 19 -10.24 -2.44 5.84
CA ASP A 19 -10.16 -2.00 7.24
C ASP A 19 -8.88 -2.53 7.93
N ARG A 20 -8.52 -3.79 7.66
CA ARG A 20 -7.28 -4.38 8.18
C ARG A 20 -6.03 -3.66 7.65
N LEU A 21 -5.98 -3.37 6.34
CA LEU A 21 -4.85 -2.66 5.73
C LEU A 21 -4.77 -1.22 6.23
N ALA A 22 -5.91 -0.54 6.41
CA ALA A 22 -5.97 0.78 7.03
C ALA A 22 -5.43 0.77 8.47
N GLY A 23 -5.77 -0.25 9.25
CA GLY A 23 -5.22 -0.44 10.60
C GLY A 23 -3.71 -0.67 10.62
N LEU A 24 -3.16 -1.40 9.64
CA LEU A 24 -1.70 -1.56 9.48
C LEU A 24 -1.03 -0.25 9.05
N ALA A 25 -1.63 0.49 8.13
CA ALA A 25 -1.15 1.79 7.68
C ALA A 25 -1.07 2.78 8.85
N ALA A 26 -2.12 2.86 9.68
CA ALA A 26 -2.14 3.68 10.88
C ALA A 26 -1.00 3.32 11.84
N GLN A 27 -0.79 2.03 12.12
CA GLN A 27 0.31 1.57 12.97
C GLN A 27 1.69 1.95 12.43
N VAL A 28 1.91 1.82 11.11
CA VAL A 28 3.17 2.21 10.47
C VAL A 28 3.41 3.73 10.61
N LEU A 29 2.37 4.55 10.42
CA LEU A 29 2.45 6.00 10.60
C LEU A 29 2.73 6.39 12.06
N GLU A 30 2.06 5.74 13.02
CA GLU A 30 2.31 5.94 14.45
C GLU A 30 3.75 5.59 14.83
N LEU A 31 4.28 4.46 14.32
CA LEU A 31 5.67 4.07 14.53
C LEU A 31 6.64 5.10 13.92
N ALA A 32 6.38 5.58 12.71
CA ALA A 32 7.22 6.60 12.08
C ALA A 32 7.25 7.90 12.88
N ALA A 33 6.08 8.36 13.36
CA ALA A 33 5.97 9.52 14.24
C ALA A 33 6.73 9.31 15.56
N ALA A 34 6.58 8.14 16.19
CA ALA A 34 7.32 7.79 17.41
C ALA A 34 8.85 7.72 17.22
N ARG A 35 9.32 7.48 15.99
CA ARG A 35 10.76 7.53 15.61
C ARG A 35 11.25 8.94 15.22
N GLY A 36 10.37 9.94 15.27
CA GLY A 36 10.68 11.35 15.09
C GLY A 36 10.49 11.89 13.67
N ALA A 37 9.80 11.16 12.79
CA ALA A 37 9.45 11.69 11.47
C ALA A 37 8.51 12.90 11.62
N THR A 38 8.77 13.98 10.89
CA THR A 38 7.92 15.18 10.87
C THR A 38 6.71 15.02 9.96
N GLN A 39 6.86 14.23 8.90
CA GLN A 39 5.78 13.82 8.00
C GLN A 39 6.04 12.38 7.55
N ALA A 40 5.00 11.66 7.16
CA ALA A 40 5.11 10.32 6.59
C ALA A 40 3.93 10.03 5.66
N GLU A 41 4.18 9.26 4.62
CA GLU A 41 3.16 8.65 3.77
C GLU A 41 3.37 7.14 3.70
N VAL A 42 2.28 6.39 3.67
CA VAL A 42 2.32 4.94 3.56
C VAL A 42 1.36 4.49 2.47
N SER A 43 1.81 3.56 1.65
CA SER A 43 0.99 2.83 0.69
C SER A 43 1.03 1.36 1.05
N ILE A 44 -0.14 0.74 1.22
CA ILE A 44 -0.28 -0.68 1.48
C ILE A 44 -1.26 -1.26 0.46
N SER A 45 -0.85 -2.32 -0.22
CA SER A 45 -1.69 -3.00 -1.20
C SER A 45 -1.65 -4.51 -0.98
N GLU A 46 -2.77 -5.17 -1.22
CA GLU A 46 -2.87 -6.62 -1.35
C GLU A 46 -3.75 -6.91 -2.57
N ASP A 47 -3.25 -7.74 -3.47
CA ASP A 47 -3.94 -8.18 -4.69
C ASP A 47 -3.92 -9.71 -4.76
N SER A 48 -4.95 -10.29 -5.39
CA SER A 48 -4.95 -11.71 -5.68
C SER A 48 -5.74 -12.00 -6.96
N GLY A 49 -5.18 -12.85 -7.81
CA GLY A 49 -5.75 -13.21 -9.10
C GLY A 49 -5.78 -14.71 -9.35
N LEU A 50 -6.62 -15.11 -10.30
CA LEU A 50 -6.66 -16.46 -10.85
C LEU A 50 -6.75 -16.33 -12.38
N ALA A 51 -5.77 -16.91 -13.08
CA ALA A 51 -5.75 -16.98 -14.54
C ALA A 51 -5.89 -18.44 -14.98
N VAL A 52 -6.86 -18.71 -15.87
CA VAL A 52 -7.09 -20.03 -16.45
C VAL A 52 -6.91 -19.93 -17.96
N ASN A 53 -5.94 -20.67 -18.51
CA ASN A 53 -5.67 -20.74 -19.93
C ASN A 53 -6.20 -22.06 -20.50
N VAL A 54 -6.93 -21.96 -21.62
CA VAL A 54 -7.56 -23.09 -22.30
C VAL A 54 -7.14 -23.08 -23.77
N ARG A 55 -6.80 -24.25 -24.31
CA ARG A 55 -6.50 -24.44 -25.73
C ARG A 55 -7.16 -25.71 -26.25
N MET A 56 -7.77 -25.62 -27.43
CA MET A 56 -8.52 -26.72 -28.04
C MET A 56 -9.62 -27.32 -27.14
N GLY A 57 -10.17 -26.54 -26.22
CA GLY A 57 -11.20 -26.99 -25.27
C GLY A 57 -10.67 -27.67 -24.02
N GLU A 58 -9.35 -27.82 -23.89
CA GLU A 58 -8.70 -28.39 -22.70
C GLU A 58 -7.96 -27.31 -21.91
N VAL A 59 -8.01 -27.40 -20.58
CA VAL A 59 -7.26 -26.51 -19.70
C VAL A 59 -5.78 -26.80 -19.84
N GLU A 60 -5.01 -25.80 -20.24
CA GLU A 60 -3.55 -25.89 -20.30
C GLU A 60 -2.92 -25.47 -18.97
N THR A 61 -3.33 -24.31 -18.43
CA THR A 61 -2.68 -23.72 -17.25
C THR A 61 -3.69 -23.10 -16.32
N VAL A 62 -3.46 -23.27 -15.01
CA VAL A 62 -4.15 -22.54 -13.94
C VAL A 62 -3.08 -21.89 -13.08
N GLU A 63 -3.10 -20.56 -13.02
CA GLU A 63 -2.15 -19.75 -12.25
C GLU A 63 -2.89 -18.92 -11.21
N ARG A 64 -2.36 -18.89 -9.99
CA ARG A 64 -2.89 -18.07 -8.90
C ARG A 64 -1.82 -17.10 -8.45
N THR A 65 -2.12 -15.80 -8.54
CA THR A 65 -1.26 -14.73 -8.06
C THR A 65 -1.74 -14.22 -6.71
N ARG A 66 -0.80 -13.81 -5.87
CA ARG A 66 -1.10 -13.10 -4.62
C ARG A 66 0.05 -12.17 -4.30
N ASP A 67 -0.19 -10.88 -4.52
CA ASP A 67 0.79 -9.84 -4.31
C ASP A 67 0.40 -9.02 -3.08
N ARG A 68 1.40 -8.58 -2.32
CA ARG A 68 1.22 -7.66 -1.22
C ARG A 68 2.46 -6.79 -1.06
N GLY A 69 2.28 -5.58 -0.57
CA GLY A 69 3.39 -4.67 -0.36
C GLY A 69 3.04 -3.53 0.56
N VAL A 70 4.05 -3.04 1.25
CA VAL A 70 4.05 -1.78 2.00
C VAL A 70 5.20 -0.94 1.48
N SER A 71 4.91 0.32 1.17
CA SER A 71 5.91 1.34 0.89
C SER A 71 5.69 2.51 1.84
N LEU A 72 6.74 2.93 2.51
CA LEU A 72 6.74 4.03 3.47
C LEU A 72 7.76 5.08 3.02
N THR A 73 7.33 6.34 2.90
CA THR A 73 8.23 7.48 2.81
C THR A 73 8.14 8.28 4.11
N VAL A 74 9.28 8.55 4.74
CA VAL A 74 9.36 9.41 5.94
C VAL A 74 10.14 10.67 5.63
N TYR A 75 9.77 11.74 6.33
CA TYR A 75 10.40 13.05 6.23
C TYR A 75 10.91 13.48 7.59
N PHE A 76 12.11 14.05 7.63
CA PHE A 76 12.74 14.67 8.79
C PHE A 76 13.09 16.11 8.40
N GLY A 77 12.12 17.01 8.53
CA GLY A 77 12.17 18.32 7.88
C GLY A 77 12.22 18.15 6.37
N GLN A 78 13.24 18.73 5.73
CA GLN A 78 13.46 18.64 4.27
C GLN A 78 14.25 17.40 3.82
N ARG A 79 14.52 16.45 4.72
CA ARG A 79 15.19 15.19 4.37
C ARG A 79 14.17 14.08 4.22
N LYS A 80 14.24 13.28 3.18
CA LYS A 80 13.33 12.14 2.97
C LYS A 80 14.09 10.84 2.78
N ALA A 81 13.41 9.74 3.07
CA ALA A 81 13.81 8.41 2.62
C ALA A 81 12.58 7.51 2.51
N SER A 82 12.68 6.51 1.64
CA SER A 82 11.65 5.50 1.44
C SER A 82 12.19 4.10 1.72
N ALA A 83 11.35 3.23 2.27
CA ALA A 83 11.61 1.81 2.39
C ALA A 83 10.33 1.02 2.09
N SER A 84 10.49 -0.21 1.62
CA SER A 84 9.36 -1.07 1.29
C SER A 84 9.61 -2.53 1.67
N THR A 85 8.53 -3.27 1.89
CA THR A 85 8.55 -4.70 2.20
C THR A 85 7.30 -5.39 1.65
N ALA A 86 7.42 -6.66 1.27
CA ALA A 86 6.29 -7.53 0.92
C ALA A 86 5.79 -8.34 2.14
N ASP A 87 6.41 -8.20 3.31
CA ASP A 87 6.00 -8.89 4.52
C ASP A 87 5.24 -7.96 5.48
N LEU A 88 4.00 -8.33 5.79
CA LEU A 88 3.08 -7.58 6.66
C LEU A 88 3.20 -7.98 8.13
N GLN A 89 4.14 -8.84 8.50
CA GLN A 89 4.42 -9.15 9.90
C GLN A 89 4.90 -7.90 10.65
N GLN A 90 4.48 -7.77 11.91
CA GLN A 90 4.80 -6.61 12.75
C GLN A 90 6.31 -6.33 12.82
N SER A 91 7.14 -7.37 12.92
CA SER A 91 8.60 -7.24 12.94
C SER A 91 9.15 -6.60 11.67
N SER A 92 8.61 -7.00 10.52
CA SER A 92 9.01 -6.52 9.20
C SER A 92 8.57 -5.08 8.97
N LEU A 93 7.38 -4.71 9.46
CA LEU A 93 6.92 -3.32 9.46
C LEU A 93 7.81 -2.42 10.33
N VAL A 94 8.13 -2.86 11.56
CA VAL A 94 9.02 -2.10 12.47
C VAL A 94 10.40 -1.93 11.84
N ALA A 95 10.99 -3.00 11.30
CA ALA A 95 12.29 -2.94 10.64
C ALA A 95 12.28 -1.98 9.43
N THR A 96 11.21 -1.99 8.64
CA THR A 96 11.03 -1.09 7.48
C THR A 96 10.98 0.38 7.93
N VAL A 97 10.22 0.69 8.98
CA VAL A 97 10.15 2.03 9.56
C VAL A 97 11.51 2.47 10.09
N GLU A 98 12.21 1.61 10.82
CA GLU A 98 13.52 1.90 11.37
C GLU A 98 14.55 2.17 10.28
N GLN A 99 14.55 1.37 9.22
CA GLN A 99 15.43 1.56 8.08
C GLN A 99 15.14 2.88 7.36
N ALA A 100 13.87 3.19 7.08
CA ALA A 100 13.48 4.47 6.46
C ALA A 100 13.93 5.66 7.31
N CYS A 101 13.66 5.61 8.63
CA CYS A 101 14.05 6.67 9.55
C CYS A 101 15.57 6.81 9.70
N ALA A 102 16.32 5.70 9.68
CA ALA A 102 17.77 5.72 9.72
C ALA A 102 18.33 6.41 8.47
N ILE A 103 17.87 6.03 7.28
CA ILE A 103 18.33 6.61 6.01
C ILE A 103 17.99 8.12 5.97
N ALA A 104 16.76 8.52 6.30
CA ALA A 104 16.33 9.91 6.22
C ALA A 104 17.14 10.86 7.11
N LYS A 105 17.73 10.38 8.20
CA LYS A 105 18.60 11.19 9.07
C LYS A 105 19.96 11.50 8.43
N PHE A 106 20.40 10.70 7.47
CA PHE A 106 21.68 10.86 6.77
C PHE A 106 21.54 11.37 5.33
N THR A 107 20.32 11.57 4.83
CA THR A 107 20.11 12.16 3.50
C THR A 107 20.31 13.68 3.51
N GLU A 108 20.57 14.22 2.33
CA GLU A 108 20.68 15.67 2.13
C GLU A 108 19.30 16.33 2.19
N ALA A 109 19.28 17.59 2.62
CA ALA A 109 18.05 18.37 2.65
C ALA A 109 17.66 18.80 1.23
N ASP A 110 16.41 18.56 0.86
CA ASP A 110 15.82 18.93 -0.42
C ASP A 110 14.67 19.92 -0.17
N PRO A 111 14.77 21.19 -0.62
CA PRO A 111 13.71 22.19 -0.45
C PRO A 111 12.37 21.82 -1.09
N ALA A 112 12.35 20.91 -2.06
CA ALA A 112 11.14 20.42 -2.71
C ALA A 112 10.54 19.17 -2.02
N ALA A 113 11.20 18.63 -0.99
CA ALA A 113 10.69 17.50 -0.24
C ALA A 113 9.61 17.93 0.76
N GLY A 114 8.52 17.17 0.81
CA GLY A 114 7.44 17.33 1.77
C GLY A 114 6.15 16.73 1.21
N LEU A 115 5.17 16.53 2.09
CA LEU A 115 3.81 16.25 1.67
C LEU A 115 3.17 17.50 1.07
N ALA A 116 2.18 17.27 0.19
CA ALA A 116 1.31 18.35 -0.26
C ALA A 116 0.60 19.00 0.94
N ASP A 117 0.21 20.27 0.78
CA ASP A 117 -0.59 20.96 1.79
C ASP A 117 -1.89 20.19 2.04
N ALA A 118 -2.27 20.08 3.32
CA ALA A 118 -3.50 19.42 3.72
C ALA A 118 -4.75 20.07 3.10
N ASP A 119 -4.68 21.36 2.75
CA ASP A 119 -5.76 22.07 2.07
C ASP A 119 -5.97 21.60 0.62
N LEU A 120 -4.97 20.92 0.03
CA LEU A 120 -5.07 20.30 -1.30
C LEU A 120 -5.65 18.88 -1.24
N MET A 121 -5.90 18.34 -0.05
CA MET A 121 -6.42 16.99 0.12
C MET A 121 -7.87 16.91 -0.37
N ALA A 122 -8.11 16.06 -1.38
CA ALA A 122 -9.45 15.75 -1.83
C ALA A 122 -10.24 15.09 -0.68
N ARG A 123 -11.36 15.69 -0.30
CA ARG A 123 -12.28 15.17 0.75
C ARG A 123 -13.48 14.43 0.19
N GLU A 124 -13.77 14.66 -1.09
CA GLU A 124 -14.89 14.06 -1.80
C GLU A 124 -14.34 13.23 -2.97
N SER A 125 -14.89 12.04 -3.17
CA SER A 125 -14.59 11.21 -4.32
C SER A 125 -15.20 11.84 -5.57
N ALA A 126 -14.38 12.10 -6.58
CA ALA A 126 -14.88 12.50 -7.88
C ALA A 126 -15.71 11.34 -8.49
N ASP A 127 -16.91 11.67 -8.96
CA ASP A 127 -17.75 10.73 -9.71
C ASP A 127 -17.26 10.66 -11.17
N PHE A 128 -16.74 9.49 -11.54
CA PHE A 128 -16.17 9.24 -12.87
C PHE A 128 -17.13 8.53 -13.84
N ASP A 129 -18.37 8.25 -13.42
CA ASP A 129 -19.39 7.57 -14.25
C ASP A 129 -20.21 8.53 -15.15
N GLN A 130 -19.71 9.76 -15.34
CA GLN A 130 -20.34 10.76 -16.19
C GLN A 130 -19.77 10.70 -17.62
N TRP A 131 -20.27 9.77 -18.44
CA TRP A 131 -19.99 9.68 -19.88
C TRP A 131 -21.27 9.59 -20.70
#